data_AF-A0A962EU87-F1
#
_entry.id   AF-A0A962EU87-F1
#
_cell.length_a   1.000
_cell.length_b   1.000
_cell.length_c   1.000
_cell.angle_alpha   90.00
_cell.angle_beta   90.00
_cell.angle_gamma   90.00
#
_symmetry.space_group_name_H-M   'P 1'
#
loop_
_entity.id
_entity.type
_entity.pdbx_description
1 polymer ?
#
loop_
_entity_poly.entity_id
_entity_poly.type
_entity_poly.pdbx_seq_one_letter_code
_entity_poly.pdbx_strand_id
1 'polypeptide(L)'
;MYVHRRHVMLGAGSALCCAAFGGSAAADTRQGKVASLKQIKGCFIDSNNANLMLGANMVTGRSMELPPEVETMLRSTGDSGLDRSFDRALQRLAETFEVWPKVGFYDDDDAPNAMAMRYDVSGSIEFAVVFGRTYFKKLMSYDPSGITLLQTAAHEFAHVWVYRDGLFDKIRGGERTVRRVELHADFLAGYYLGVRKRDNPSASFWAAGIRRWQSGDTQFRNMHHHGTPDQRLAAAEAGFKLGFLDGRSARDAFAAASQWVARA
;
A
#
# COMPACT_ATOMS: atom_id res chain seq x y z
N MET A 1 -53.68 23.48 -12.74
CA MET A 1 -53.81 23.68 -14.20
C MET A 1 -52.58 23.06 -14.85
N TYR A 2 -52.81 22.14 -15.78
CA TYR A 2 -51.83 21.21 -16.37
C TYR A 2 -50.67 21.91 -17.09
N VAL A 3 -49.44 21.40 -16.91
CA VAL A 3 -48.30 21.73 -17.79
C VAL A 3 -48.03 20.53 -18.70
N HIS A 4 -48.08 20.82 -20.01
CA HIS A 4 -48.06 19.85 -21.10
C HIS A 4 -46.67 19.29 -21.38
N ARG A 5 -46.65 18.04 -21.86
CA ARG A 5 -45.48 17.24 -22.23
C ARG A 5 -45.25 17.34 -23.75
N ARG A 6 -43.95 17.26 -24.13
CA ARG A 6 -43.35 16.79 -25.40
C ARG A 6 -43.13 17.81 -26.53
N HIS A 7 -41.85 18.00 -26.88
CA HIS A 7 -41.37 17.79 -28.26
C HIS A 7 -40.08 16.97 -28.25
N VAL A 8 -40.11 15.89 -29.02
CA VAL A 8 -38.99 15.05 -29.44
C VAL A 8 -38.62 15.54 -30.84
N MET A 9 -37.33 15.74 -31.12
CA MET A 9 -36.80 15.78 -32.47
C MET A 9 -35.50 14.99 -32.51
N LEU A 10 -35.52 13.95 -33.33
CA LEU A 10 -34.39 13.18 -33.80
C LEU A 10 -33.54 14.02 -34.77
N GLY A 11 -32.23 13.78 -34.76
CA GLY A 11 -31.31 14.17 -35.83
C GLY A 11 -30.09 13.26 -35.80
N ALA A 12 -30.06 12.27 -36.68
CA ALA A 12 -28.92 11.40 -36.96
C ALA A 12 -28.24 11.84 -38.28
N GLY A 13 -26.93 11.64 -38.38
CA GLY A 13 -26.12 11.80 -39.62
C GLY A 13 -24.83 12.59 -39.38
N SER A 14 -23.73 11.97 -38.94
CA SER A 14 -22.70 11.27 -39.74
C SER A 14 -21.63 12.18 -40.37
N ALA A 15 -20.37 11.93 -39.98
CA ALA A 15 -19.15 11.81 -40.82
C ALA A 15 -17.92 12.63 -40.37
N LEU A 16 -16.94 11.88 -39.86
CA LEU A 16 -15.50 11.95 -40.14
C LEU A 16 -14.87 13.28 -40.56
N CYS A 17 -14.03 13.82 -39.67
CA CYS A 17 -12.78 14.47 -40.06
C CYS A 17 -11.67 14.06 -39.08
N CYS A 18 -10.80 13.15 -39.53
CA CYS A 18 -9.50 12.93 -38.92
C CYS A 18 -8.65 14.20 -39.10
N ALA A 19 -8.26 14.83 -37.99
CA ALA A 19 -7.16 15.76 -37.96
C ALA A 19 -6.22 15.34 -36.83
N ALA A 20 -4.97 15.09 -37.21
CA ALA A 20 -3.91 14.55 -36.39
C ALA A 20 -3.58 15.47 -35.20
N PHE A 21 -3.82 14.97 -33.99
CA PHE A 21 -3.13 15.47 -32.81
C PHE A 21 -1.76 14.81 -32.77
N GLY A 22 -0.71 15.61 -32.99
CA GLY A 22 0.68 15.19 -32.95
C GLY A 22 0.98 14.41 -31.67
N GLY A 23 1.63 13.27 -31.85
CA GLY A 23 2.16 12.44 -30.77
C GLY A 23 3.05 13.28 -29.86
N SER A 24 2.65 13.39 -28.60
CA SER A 24 3.31 14.22 -27.62
C SER A 24 4.67 13.64 -27.23
N ALA A 25 5.74 14.44 -27.34
CA ALA A 25 7.02 14.17 -26.67
C ALA A 25 6.87 13.92 -25.14
N ALA A 26 5.74 14.35 -24.56
CA ALA A 26 5.33 14.09 -23.17
C ALA A 26 4.82 12.66 -22.90
N ALA A 27 4.35 11.93 -23.91
CA ALA A 27 3.93 10.53 -23.77
C ALA A 27 5.15 9.59 -23.78
N ASP A 28 6.12 9.85 -24.66
CA ASP A 28 7.36 9.08 -24.75
C ASP A 28 8.25 9.25 -23.51
N THR A 29 8.34 10.48 -22.95
CA THR A 29 9.03 10.71 -21.67
C THR A 29 8.32 10.03 -20.48
N ARG A 30 7.00 9.86 -20.53
CA ARG A 30 6.25 9.10 -19.51
C ARG A 30 6.48 7.60 -19.66
N GLN A 31 6.50 7.06 -20.88
CA GLN A 31 6.79 5.64 -21.14
C GLN A 31 8.22 5.25 -20.72
N GLY A 32 9.20 6.11 -20.98
CA GLY A 32 10.59 5.92 -20.51
C GLY A 32 10.70 5.88 -18.98
N LYS A 33 9.97 6.76 -18.27
CA LYS A 33 9.87 6.70 -16.80
C LYS A 33 9.11 5.46 -16.31
N VAL A 34 8.08 4.99 -17.02
CA VAL A 34 7.35 3.75 -16.67
C VAL A 34 8.23 2.50 -16.80
N ALA A 35 9.17 2.48 -17.75
CA ALA A 35 10.10 1.36 -17.91
C ALA A 35 11.11 1.23 -16.75
N SER A 36 11.66 2.34 -16.24
CA SER A 36 12.56 2.32 -15.07
C SER A 36 11.84 2.00 -13.75
N LEU A 37 10.52 2.18 -13.70
CA LEU A 37 9.67 1.86 -12.54
C LEU A 37 9.33 0.37 -12.39
N LYS A 38 9.50 -0.45 -13.45
CA LYS A 38 9.36 -1.93 -13.37
C LYS A 38 10.35 -2.57 -12.38
N GLN A 39 11.43 -1.87 -12.04
CA GLN A 39 12.44 -2.32 -11.09
C GLN A 39 12.05 -2.11 -9.62
N ILE A 40 10.96 -1.38 -9.36
CA ILE A 40 10.49 -1.17 -7.99
C ILE A 40 9.51 -2.29 -7.66
N LYS A 41 10.03 -3.39 -7.09
CA LYS A 41 9.22 -4.50 -6.59
C LYS A 41 8.31 -4.01 -5.46
N GLY A 42 7.08 -4.55 -5.40
CA GLY A 42 6.17 -4.33 -4.26
C GLY A 42 6.67 -5.07 -3.02
N CYS A 43 5.90 -5.00 -1.92
CA CYS A 43 6.19 -5.73 -0.67
C CYS A 43 6.60 -7.18 -1.00
N PHE A 44 7.79 -7.59 -0.58
CA PHE A 44 8.27 -8.97 -0.73
C PHE A 44 8.23 -9.65 0.65
N ILE A 45 7.25 -10.52 0.85
CA ILE A 45 7.25 -11.44 1.99
C ILE A 45 8.18 -12.60 1.63
N ASP A 46 9.49 -12.49 1.88
CA ASP A 46 10.43 -13.61 1.71
C ASP A 46 9.98 -14.82 2.55
N SER A 47 10.31 -16.03 2.11
CA SER A 47 10.21 -17.28 2.85
C SER A 47 10.89 -17.28 4.23
N ASN A 48 11.97 -16.51 4.43
CA ASN A 48 12.51 -16.25 5.76
C ASN A 48 11.57 -15.37 6.61
N ASN A 49 10.89 -14.41 5.99
CA ASN A 49 9.85 -13.61 6.63
C ASN A 49 8.55 -14.42 6.81
N ALA A 50 8.23 -15.37 5.94
CA ALA A 50 7.13 -16.30 6.15
C ALA A 50 7.35 -17.17 7.40
N ASN A 51 8.60 -17.50 7.76
CA ASN A 51 8.92 -18.16 9.03
C ASN A 51 8.76 -17.23 10.26
N LEU A 52 9.03 -15.92 10.11
CA LEU A 52 8.68 -14.89 11.09
C LEU A 52 7.14 -14.70 11.21
N MET A 53 6.39 -14.91 10.12
CA MET A 53 4.92 -14.82 10.06
C MET A 53 4.19 -16.10 10.51
N LEU A 54 4.74 -17.29 10.23
CA LEU A 54 4.13 -18.61 10.46
C LEU A 54 4.63 -19.28 11.75
N GLY A 55 5.33 -18.54 12.61
CA GLY A 55 5.73 -19.06 13.93
C GLY A 55 6.81 -20.14 13.90
N ALA A 56 7.62 -20.24 12.84
CA ALA A 56 8.69 -21.24 12.78
C ALA A 56 9.81 -20.98 13.82
N ASN A 57 9.91 -19.75 14.35
CA ASN A 57 10.81 -19.45 15.47
C ASN A 57 10.33 -19.99 16.83
N MET A 58 9.15 -20.62 16.91
CA MET A 58 8.75 -21.34 18.13
C MET A 58 9.49 -22.67 18.33
N VAL A 59 10.17 -23.21 17.31
CA VAL A 59 10.63 -24.61 17.31
C VAL A 59 12.12 -24.78 17.66
N THR A 60 12.96 -23.74 17.61
CA THR A 60 14.42 -23.93 17.69
C THR A 60 15.12 -23.38 18.93
N GLY A 61 14.44 -22.70 19.86
CA GLY A 61 15.05 -22.28 21.14
C GLY A 61 16.32 -21.42 21.01
N ARG A 62 16.53 -20.80 19.85
CA ARG A 62 17.62 -19.87 19.47
C ARG A 62 16.97 -18.90 18.48
N SER A 63 16.96 -17.59 18.63
CA SER A 63 18.03 -16.69 19.06
C SER A 63 17.44 -15.37 19.57
N MET A 64 18.13 -14.74 20.52
CA MET A 64 17.89 -13.39 21.06
C MET A 64 18.24 -12.25 20.08
N GLU A 65 18.47 -12.58 18.81
CA GLU A 65 19.01 -11.63 17.82
C GLU A 65 17.89 -10.94 17.05
N LEU A 66 18.02 -9.61 16.94
CA LEU A 66 17.13 -8.79 16.13
C LEU A 66 17.25 -9.21 14.65
N PRO A 67 16.16 -9.11 13.86
CA PRO A 67 16.29 -9.23 12.42
C PRO A 67 17.36 -8.24 11.89
N PRO A 68 18.21 -8.62 10.93
CA PRO A 68 19.29 -7.76 10.44
C PRO A 68 18.82 -6.38 9.97
N GLU A 69 17.63 -6.31 9.36
CA GLU A 69 17.01 -5.07 8.90
C GLU A 69 16.60 -4.16 10.05
N VAL A 70 16.27 -4.73 11.21
CA VAL A 70 15.94 -4.00 12.44
C VAL A 70 17.21 -3.62 13.19
N GLU A 71 18.21 -4.50 13.24
CA GLU A 71 19.49 -4.26 13.90
C GLU A 71 20.25 -3.07 13.27
N THR A 72 20.26 -3.02 11.93
CA THR A 72 20.95 -1.97 11.16
C THR A 72 20.08 -0.75 10.85
N MET A 73 18.86 -0.72 11.39
CA MET A 73 17.86 0.30 11.09
C MET A 73 18.28 1.68 11.58
N LEU A 74 18.17 2.68 10.70
CA LEU A 74 18.38 4.09 11.02
C LEU A 74 17.05 4.84 11.09
N ARG A 75 16.90 5.75 12.06
CA ARG A 75 15.68 6.57 12.21
C ARG A 75 15.62 7.81 11.33
N SER A 76 16.65 8.09 10.55
CA SER A 76 16.77 9.33 9.78
C SER A 76 16.97 9.06 8.29
N THR A 77 16.40 9.93 7.47
CA THR A 77 16.62 10.01 6.01
C THR A 77 17.89 10.79 5.65
N GLY A 78 18.50 11.48 6.61
CA GLY A 78 19.56 12.46 6.39
C GLY A 78 19.07 13.89 6.17
N ASP A 79 17.76 14.11 6.05
CA ASP A 79 17.12 15.44 5.97
C ASP A 79 16.18 15.65 7.17
N SER A 80 16.54 16.56 8.06
CA SER A 80 15.78 16.81 9.29
C SER A 80 14.35 17.35 9.05
N GLY A 81 14.12 18.08 7.95
CA GLY A 81 12.81 18.61 7.60
C GLY A 81 11.89 17.51 7.09
N LEU A 82 12.45 16.60 6.30
CA LEU A 82 11.76 15.40 5.84
C LEU A 82 11.47 14.45 7.00
N ASP A 83 12.44 14.21 7.88
CA ASP A 83 12.29 13.37 9.09
C ASP A 83 11.14 13.88 9.96
N ARG A 84 11.11 15.17 10.28
CA ARG A 84 10.01 15.77 11.07
C ARG A 84 8.65 15.60 10.41
N SER A 85 8.59 15.74 9.08
CA SER A 85 7.33 15.64 8.34
C SER A 85 6.86 14.18 8.24
N PHE A 86 7.80 13.26 8.08
CA PHE A 86 7.54 11.84 8.05
C PHE A 86 7.11 11.33 9.44
N ASP A 87 7.78 11.75 10.52
CA ASP A 87 7.38 11.38 11.88
C ASP A 87 5.95 11.83 12.23
N ARG A 88 5.55 13.05 11.83
CA ARG A 88 4.15 13.48 11.99
C ARG A 88 3.17 12.61 11.21
N ALA A 89 3.56 12.17 10.01
CA ALA A 89 2.74 11.26 9.21
C ALA A 89 2.66 9.86 9.84
N LEU A 90 3.77 9.33 10.35
CA LEU A 90 3.84 8.05 11.03
C LEU A 90 3.06 8.05 12.34
N GLN A 91 3.12 9.13 13.13
CA GLN A 91 2.31 9.28 14.34
C GLN A 91 0.81 9.20 14.00
N ARG A 92 0.37 9.94 12.99
CA ARG A 92 -1.04 9.90 12.56
C ARG A 92 -1.47 8.53 12.04
N LEU A 93 -0.56 7.80 11.39
CA LEU A 93 -0.79 6.42 10.97
C LEU A 93 -0.95 5.48 12.19
N ALA A 94 -0.03 5.59 13.15
CA ALA A 94 -0.04 4.83 14.38
C ALA A 94 -1.34 5.05 15.16
N GLU A 95 -1.76 6.30 15.30
CA GLU A 95 -3.03 6.69 15.92
C GLU A 95 -4.24 6.15 15.14
N THR A 96 -4.20 6.20 13.81
CA THR A 96 -5.34 5.74 12.99
C THR A 96 -5.55 4.23 13.08
N PHE A 97 -4.48 3.44 13.09
CA PHE A 97 -4.55 1.98 13.14
C PHE A 97 -4.34 1.40 14.54
N GLU A 98 -4.14 2.26 15.54
CA GLU A 98 -3.87 1.90 16.93
C GLU A 98 -2.65 0.95 17.09
N VAL A 99 -1.65 1.04 16.19
CA VAL A 99 -0.42 0.23 16.21
C VAL A 99 0.82 1.10 16.29
N TRP A 100 1.83 0.67 17.04
CA TRP A 100 3.04 1.46 17.33
C TRP A 100 4.33 0.68 16.99
N PRO A 101 4.55 0.29 15.72
CA PRO A 101 5.78 -0.38 15.34
C PRO A 101 6.99 0.56 15.45
N LYS A 102 8.18 0.01 15.64
CA LYS A 102 9.42 0.74 15.35
C LYS A 102 9.47 1.03 13.86
N VAL A 103 9.84 2.24 13.44
CA VAL A 103 9.91 2.58 12.02
C VAL A 103 11.32 3.03 11.68
N GLY A 104 11.84 2.71 10.51
CA GLY A 104 13.12 3.27 10.09
C GLY A 104 13.59 2.78 8.73
N PHE A 105 14.87 2.98 8.46
CA PHE A 105 15.49 2.75 7.17
C PHE A 105 16.61 1.73 7.26
N TYR A 106 16.65 0.79 6.32
CA TYR A 106 17.71 -0.23 6.24
C TYR A 106 18.40 -0.19 4.86
N ASP A 107 19.55 -0.84 4.74
CA ASP A 107 20.17 -1.03 3.42
C ASP A 107 19.43 -2.12 2.64
N ASP A 108 18.79 -1.74 1.56
CA ASP A 108 18.07 -2.65 0.66
C ASP A 108 18.89 -3.01 -0.58
N ASP A 109 20.14 -2.54 -0.68
CA ASP A 109 21.05 -2.74 -1.81
C ASP A 109 20.30 -2.61 -3.17
N ASP A 110 20.34 -3.67 -3.99
CA ASP A 110 19.69 -3.78 -5.29
C ASP A 110 18.30 -4.44 -5.24
N ALA A 111 17.73 -4.64 -4.04
CA ALA A 111 16.41 -5.23 -3.81
C ALA A 111 15.43 -4.25 -3.11
N PRO A 112 15.03 -3.15 -3.78
CA PRO A 112 14.23 -2.11 -3.14
C PRO A 112 12.90 -2.61 -2.59
N ASN A 113 12.66 -2.38 -1.29
CA ASN A 113 11.45 -2.83 -0.62
C ASN A 113 11.06 -1.96 0.59
N ALA A 114 9.84 -2.17 1.09
CA ALA A 114 9.41 -1.81 2.44
C ALA A 114 8.72 -3.03 3.07
N MET A 115 8.82 -3.19 4.38
CA MET A 115 8.33 -4.39 5.06
C MET A 115 7.79 -4.09 6.45
N ALA A 116 6.64 -4.67 6.77
CA ALA A 116 6.20 -4.91 8.13
C ALA A 116 6.81 -6.20 8.69
N MET A 117 7.31 -6.14 9.92
CA MET A 117 7.97 -7.26 10.59
C MET A 117 7.33 -7.52 11.95
N ARG A 118 7.23 -8.80 12.30
CA ARG A 118 6.91 -9.31 13.64
C ARG A 118 8.09 -10.16 14.09
N TYR A 119 8.70 -9.87 15.23
CA TYR A 119 9.87 -10.60 15.72
C TYR A 119 9.82 -10.74 17.25
N ASP A 120 10.57 -11.70 17.79
CA ASP A 120 10.69 -11.93 19.23
C ASP A 120 11.99 -11.28 19.73
N VAL A 121 11.91 -10.55 20.84
CA VAL A 121 13.07 -10.06 21.57
C VAL A 121 12.90 -10.47 23.02
N SER A 122 13.71 -11.42 23.48
CA SER A 122 13.73 -11.87 24.87
C SER A 122 12.34 -12.30 25.39
N GLY A 123 11.56 -12.99 24.56
CA GLY A 123 10.21 -13.47 24.90
C GLY A 123 9.10 -12.43 24.77
N SER A 124 9.42 -11.24 24.25
CA SER A 124 8.44 -10.19 23.92
C SER A 124 8.29 -10.07 22.42
N ILE A 125 7.04 -10.09 21.94
CA ILE A 125 6.74 -9.85 20.52
C ILE A 125 6.78 -8.35 20.23
N GLU A 126 7.60 -8.00 19.25
CA GLU A 126 7.85 -6.64 18.80
C GLU A 126 7.49 -6.51 17.31
N PHE A 127 7.27 -5.28 16.87
CA PHE A 127 6.89 -4.97 15.48
C PHE A 127 7.75 -3.85 14.91
N ALA A 128 8.09 -3.98 13.62
CA ALA A 128 8.78 -2.93 12.89
C ALA A 128 8.17 -2.68 11.50
N VAL A 129 8.35 -1.47 10.99
CA VAL A 129 8.16 -1.11 9.58
C VAL A 129 9.47 -0.54 9.06
N VAL A 130 10.12 -1.25 8.17
CA VAL A 130 11.42 -0.87 7.61
C VAL A 130 11.27 -0.45 6.16
N PHE A 131 11.91 0.65 5.80
CA PHE A 131 11.99 1.16 4.43
C PHE A 131 13.40 1.00 3.91
N GLY A 132 13.55 0.33 2.78
CA GLY A 132 14.83 0.32 2.09
C GLY A 132 15.23 1.72 1.67
N ARG A 133 16.49 2.12 1.88
CA ARG A 133 16.98 3.46 1.53
C ARG A 133 16.85 3.74 0.04
N THR A 134 17.15 2.77 -0.80
CA THR A 134 17.00 2.85 -2.26
C THR A 134 15.52 2.94 -2.63
N TYR A 135 14.66 2.14 -2.02
CA TYR A 135 13.20 2.19 -2.23
C TYR A 135 12.60 3.54 -1.84
N PHE A 136 12.95 4.06 -0.67
CA PHE A 136 12.54 5.38 -0.20
C PHE A 136 12.93 6.49 -1.19
N LYS A 137 14.18 6.51 -1.64
CA LYS A 137 14.66 7.48 -2.64
C LYS A 137 13.88 7.39 -3.95
N LYS A 138 13.55 6.17 -4.40
CA LYS A 138 12.74 5.94 -5.60
C LYS A 138 11.31 6.47 -5.43
N LEU A 139 10.67 6.25 -4.29
CA LEU A 139 9.33 6.78 -3.99
C LEU A 139 9.31 8.31 -3.95
N MET A 140 10.25 8.94 -3.24
CA MET A 140 10.33 10.40 -3.16
C MET A 140 10.68 11.04 -4.51
N SER A 141 11.47 10.37 -5.36
CA SER A 141 11.75 10.83 -6.72
C SER A 141 10.53 10.69 -7.64
N TYR A 142 9.73 9.64 -7.45
CA TYR A 142 8.51 9.39 -8.22
C TYR A 142 7.39 10.36 -7.85
N ASP A 143 7.20 10.61 -6.56
CA ASP A 143 6.18 11.49 -6.01
C ASP A 143 6.75 12.30 -4.84
N PRO A 144 7.30 13.50 -5.14
CA PRO A 144 7.90 14.38 -4.13
C PRO A 144 6.92 14.89 -3.07
N SER A 145 5.60 14.74 -3.28
CA SER A 145 4.60 15.08 -2.27
C SER A 145 4.62 14.12 -1.08
N GLY A 146 5.23 12.94 -1.24
CA GLY A 146 5.31 11.89 -0.22
C GLY A 146 4.02 11.08 -0.06
N ILE A 147 3.02 11.28 -0.91
CA ILE A 147 1.75 10.54 -0.82
C ILE A 147 1.94 9.04 -1.12
N THR A 148 2.79 8.69 -2.09
CA THR A 148 3.10 7.26 -2.37
C THR A 148 3.90 6.59 -1.25
N LEU A 149 4.80 7.34 -0.59
CA LEU A 149 5.47 6.89 0.63
C LEU A 149 4.45 6.67 1.74
N LEU A 150 3.54 7.62 1.94
CA LEU A 150 2.49 7.54 2.95
C LEU A 150 1.55 6.35 2.70
N GLN A 151 1.18 6.08 1.44
CA GLN A 151 0.42 4.89 1.07
C GLN A 151 1.17 3.61 1.43
N THR A 152 2.47 3.56 1.14
CA THR A 152 3.29 2.39 1.44
C THR A 152 3.38 2.18 2.94
N ALA A 153 3.66 3.24 3.72
CA ALA A 153 3.64 3.19 5.17
C ALA A 153 2.28 2.71 5.72
N ALA A 154 1.17 3.21 5.18
CA ALA A 154 -0.16 2.78 5.59
C ALA A 154 -0.41 1.28 5.34
N HIS A 155 0.08 0.77 4.22
CA HIS A 155 0.01 -0.65 3.88
C HIS A 155 0.83 -1.50 4.86
N GLU A 156 2.07 -1.10 5.16
CA GLU A 156 2.89 -1.84 6.13
C GLU A 156 2.31 -1.77 7.56
N PHE A 157 1.75 -0.62 7.98
CA PHE A 157 1.08 -0.55 9.28
C PHE A 157 -0.17 -1.43 9.34
N ALA A 158 -0.89 -1.60 8.22
CA ALA A 158 -2.02 -2.51 8.16
C ALA A 158 -1.59 -3.98 8.35
N HIS A 159 -0.43 -4.36 7.82
CA HIS A 159 0.18 -5.65 8.13
C HIS A 159 0.53 -5.78 9.62
N VAL A 160 1.14 -4.76 10.23
CA VAL A 160 1.42 -4.75 11.67
C VAL A 160 0.14 -4.96 12.49
N TRP A 161 -0.98 -4.34 12.12
CA TRP A 161 -2.26 -4.58 12.80
C TRP A 161 -2.66 -6.06 12.72
N VAL A 162 -2.63 -6.64 11.52
CA VAL A 162 -2.93 -8.07 11.33
C VAL A 162 -2.00 -8.97 12.16
N TYR A 163 -0.71 -8.64 12.26
CA TYR A 163 0.26 -9.41 13.04
C TYR A 163 0.06 -9.28 14.55
N ARG A 164 -0.18 -8.06 15.04
CA ARG A 164 -0.45 -7.77 16.46
C ARG A 164 -1.64 -8.57 16.97
N ASP A 165 -2.69 -8.66 16.18
CA ASP A 165 -3.93 -9.34 16.57
C ASP A 165 -3.93 -10.84 16.24
N GLY A 166 -2.83 -11.38 15.68
CA GLY A 166 -2.74 -12.79 15.29
C GLY A 166 -3.74 -13.20 14.20
N LEU A 167 -4.11 -12.27 13.32
CA LEU A 167 -5.19 -12.47 12.34
C LEU A 167 -4.70 -12.91 10.96
N PHE A 168 -3.39 -13.09 10.76
CA PHE A 168 -2.80 -13.39 9.45
C PHE A 168 -3.47 -14.58 8.76
N ASP A 169 -3.52 -15.75 9.41
CA ASP A 169 -4.12 -16.95 8.82
C ASP A 169 -5.62 -16.82 8.61
N LYS A 170 -6.30 -16.09 9.49
CA LYS A 170 -7.73 -15.80 9.34
C LYS A 170 -8.00 -14.97 8.09
N ILE A 171 -7.21 -13.92 7.85
CA ILE A 171 -7.33 -13.07 6.67
C ILE A 171 -6.91 -13.81 5.40
N ARG A 172 -5.82 -14.60 5.47
CA ARG A 172 -5.37 -15.46 4.38
C ARG A 172 -6.43 -16.47 3.97
N GLY A 173 -7.26 -16.93 4.90
CA GLY A 173 -8.44 -17.75 4.62
C GLY A 173 -8.10 -19.07 3.93
N GLY A 174 -6.92 -19.64 4.21
CA GLY A 174 -6.44 -20.87 3.61
C GLY A 174 -5.86 -20.74 2.19
N GLU A 175 -5.82 -19.54 1.59
CA GLU A 175 -5.15 -19.36 0.30
C GLU A 175 -3.66 -19.71 0.41
N ARG A 176 -3.14 -20.41 -0.61
CA ARG A 176 -1.70 -20.72 -0.71
C ARG A 176 -0.85 -19.47 -0.96
N THR A 177 -1.47 -18.40 -1.44
CA THR A 177 -0.80 -17.14 -1.75
C THR A 177 -1.06 -16.10 -0.66
N VAL A 178 -0.27 -15.03 -0.65
CA VAL A 178 -0.47 -13.88 0.26
C VAL A 178 -1.53 -12.89 -0.20
N ARG A 179 -2.14 -13.12 -1.37
CA ARG A 179 -3.10 -12.24 -2.06
C ARG A 179 -4.13 -11.61 -1.13
N ARG A 180 -4.87 -12.40 -0.34
CA ARG A 180 -5.91 -11.85 0.55
C ARG A 180 -5.35 -10.90 1.61
N VAL A 181 -4.18 -11.20 2.15
CA VAL A 181 -3.53 -10.35 3.17
C VAL A 181 -3.04 -9.05 2.55
N GLU A 182 -2.48 -9.12 1.34
CA GLU A 182 -2.05 -7.94 0.57
C GLU A 182 -3.22 -7.03 0.19
N LEU A 183 -4.30 -7.61 -0.35
CA LEU A 183 -5.50 -6.84 -0.71
C LEU A 183 -6.18 -6.23 0.53
N HIS A 184 -6.09 -6.91 1.68
CA HIS A 184 -6.57 -6.36 2.96
C HIS A 184 -5.76 -5.13 3.38
N ALA A 185 -4.43 -5.20 3.27
CA ALA A 185 -3.55 -4.08 3.55
C ALA A 185 -3.71 -2.93 2.53
N ASP A 186 -3.93 -3.25 1.25
CA ASP A 186 -4.25 -2.27 0.20
C ASP A 186 -5.54 -1.51 0.51
N PHE A 187 -6.58 -2.22 0.96
CA PHE A 187 -7.84 -1.62 1.39
C PHE A 187 -7.60 -0.66 2.55
N LEU A 188 -6.91 -1.08 3.61
CA LEU A 188 -6.66 -0.23 4.77
C LEU A 188 -5.78 0.98 4.43
N ALA A 189 -4.78 0.80 3.58
CA ALA A 189 -3.96 1.90 3.07
C ALA A 189 -4.82 2.90 2.28
N GLY A 190 -5.71 2.41 1.43
CA GLY A 190 -6.71 3.23 0.74
C GLY A 190 -7.59 4.01 1.70
N TYR A 191 -8.14 3.35 2.72
CA TYR A 191 -8.93 3.97 3.77
C TYR A 191 -8.18 5.12 4.46
N TYR A 192 -6.93 4.90 4.83
CA TYR A 192 -6.11 5.96 5.43
C TYR A 192 -5.94 7.17 4.51
N LEU A 193 -5.66 6.95 3.22
CA LEU A 193 -5.59 8.04 2.25
C LEU A 193 -6.94 8.75 2.08
N GLY A 194 -8.05 8.02 2.16
CA GLY A 194 -9.41 8.59 2.14
C GLY A 194 -9.65 9.51 3.34
N VAL A 195 -9.24 9.10 4.54
CA VAL A 195 -9.26 9.96 5.74
C VAL A 195 -8.42 11.21 5.52
N ARG A 196 -7.19 11.08 4.98
CA ARG A 196 -6.31 12.22 4.68
C ARG A 196 -6.84 13.14 3.59
N LYS A 197 -7.62 12.64 2.63
CA LYS A 197 -8.30 13.47 1.63
C LYS A 197 -9.31 14.42 2.26
N ARG A 198 -9.99 14.02 3.35
CA ARG A 198 -10.89 14.92 4.08
C ARG A 198 -10.11 16.06 4.75
N ASP A 199 -8.96 15.72 5.34
CA ASP A 199 -8.09 16.71 6.01
C ASP A 199 -7.41 17.65 5.00
N ASN A 200 -7.18 17.19 3.76
CA ASN A 200 -6.58 17.97 2.68
C ASN A 200 -7.32 17.76 1.34
N PRO A 201 -8.44 18.47 1.12
CA PRO A 201 -9.28 18.28 -0.07
C PRO A 201 -8.60 18.58 -1.40
N SER A 202 -7.52 19.37 -1.42
CA SER A 202 -6.75 19.67 -2.64
C SER A 202 -5.68 18.63 -2.98
N ALA A 203 -5.31 17.75 -2.04
CA ALA A 203 -4.29 16.73 -2.29
C ALA A 203 -4.74 15.74 -3.38
N SER A 204 -3.84 15.42 -4.30
CA SER A 204 -4.06 14.40 -5.34
C SER A 204 -3.47 13.07 -4.90
N PHE A 205 -4.30 12.01 -4.92
CA PHE A 205 -3.88 10.65 -4.58
C PHE A 205 -3.67 9.76 -5.81
N TRP A 206 -3.68 10.36 -7.00
CA TRP A 206 -3.57 9.64 -8.28
C TRP A 206 -2.27 8.83 -8.38
N ALA A 207 -1.12 9.44 -8.03
CA ALA A 207 0.17 8.76 -8.05
C ALA A 207 0.21 7.53 -7.13
N ALA A 208 -0.49 7.62 -5.98
CA ALA A 208 -0.67 6.53 -5.04
C ALA A 208 -1.42 5.35 -5.69
N GLY A 209 -2.57 5.63 -6.32
CA GLY A 209 -3.37 4.64 -7.05
C GLY A 209 -2.58 3.97 -8.18
N ILE A 210 -1.88 4.74 -9.02
CA ILE A 210 -1.03 4.20 -10.08
C ILE A 210 0.07 3.30 -9.49
N ARG A 211 0.73 3.75 -8.42
CA ARG A 211 1.78 2.97 -7.77
C ARG A 211 1.23 1.66 -7.20
N ARG A 212 0.01 1.69 -6.65
CA ARG A 212 -0.65 0.47 -6.15
C ARG A 212 -0.96 -0.50 -7.27
N TRP A 213 -1.55 -0.02 -8.36
CA TRP A 213 -1.80 -0.83 -9.56
C TRP A 213 -0.51 -1.50 -10.08
N GLN A 214 0.59 -0.74 -10.16
CA GLN A 214 1.90 -1.25 -10.61
C GLN A 214 2.49 -2.33 -9.68
N SER A 215 2.07 -2.39 -8.42
CA SER A 215 2.57 -3.39 -7.46
C SER A 215 1.85 -4.74 -7.55
N GLY A 216 0.88 -4.88 -8.46
CA GLY A 216 0.24 -6.16 -8.74
C GLY A 216 1.05 -7.02 -9.70
N ASP A 217 0.72 -8.31 -9.75
CA ASP A 217 1.40 -9.30 -10.59
C ASP A 217 0.39 -10.32 -11.16
N THR A 218 0.81 -11.13 -12.13
CA THR A 218 -0.01 -12.21 -12.71
C THR A 218 0.57 -13.60 -12.43
N GLN A 219 1.39 -13.72 -11.37
CA GLN A 219 2.07 -14.96 -11.00
C GLN A 219 1.18 -15.83 -10.10
N PHE A 220 -0.03 -16.18 -10.55
CA PHE A 220 -1.07 -16.85 -9.74
C PHE A 220 -0.65 -18.15 -9.01
N ARG A 221 0.42 -18.80 -9.48
CA ARG A 221 0.96 -20.04 -8.87
C ARG A 221 2.12 -19.79 -7.91
N ASN A 222 2.61 -18.56 -7.81
CA ASN A 222 3.62 -18.15 -6.84
C ASN A 222 2.95 -17.93 -5.48
N MET A 223 3.54 -18.46 -4.40
CA MET A 223 3.06 -18.20 -3.04
C MET A 223 3.13 -16.69 -2.68
N HIS A 224 4.05 -15.97 -3.32
CA HIS A 224 4.18 -14.52 -3.24
C HIS A 224 3.32 -13.80 -4.28
N HIS A 225 2.19 -14.37 -4.73
CA HIS A 225 1.23 -13.62 -5.55
C HIS A 225 0.47 -12.63 -4.67
N HIS A 226 0.59 -11.34 -4.97
CA HIS A 226 0.02 -10.25 -4.15
C HIS A 226 -1.38 -9.83 -4.63
N GLY A 227 -1.81 -10.35 -5.77
CA GLY A 227 -3.00 -9.91 -6.49
C GLY A 227 -2.66 -9.24 -7.80
N THR A 228 -3.62 -9.28 -8.73
CA THR A 228 -3.49 -8.58 -10.02
C THR A 228 -3.46 -7.07 -9.84
N PRO A 229 -2.87 -6.31 -10.78
CA PRO A 229 -2.90 -4.85 -10.76
C PRO A 229 -4.28 -4.26 -10.46
N ASP A 230 -5.32 -4.79 -11.11
CA ASP A 230 -6.70 -4.32 -10.94
C ASP A 230 -7.28 -4.69 -9.57
N GLN A 231 -6.98 -5.88 -9.04
CA GLN A 231 -7.40 -6.26 -7.68
C GLN A 231 -6.78 -5.34 -6.63
N ARG A 232 -5.47 -5.05 -6.75
CA ARG A 232 -4.76 -4.17 -5.81
C ARG A 232 -5.31 -2.74 -5.84
N LEU A 233 -5.55 -2.21 -7.03
CA LEU A 233 -6.16 -0.89 -7.18
C LEU A 233 -7.60 -0.88 -6.64
N ALA A 234 -8.42 -1.88 -6.99
CA ALA A 234 -9.81 -1.96 -6.53
C ALA A 234 -9.93 -2.06 -5.01
N ALA A 235 -9.04 -2.80 -4.34
CA ALA A 235 -8.99 -2.87 -2.89
C ALA A 235 -8.70 -1.47 -2.29
N ALA A 236 -7.67 -0.79 -2.79
CA ALA A 236 -7.31 0.55 -2.34
C ALA A 236 -8.43 1.57 -2.59
N GLU A 237 -9.10 1.53 -3.74
CA GLU A 237 -10.24 2.41 -4.04
C GLU A 237 -11.44 2.15 -3.12
N ALA A 238 -11.73 0.89 -2.80
CA ALA A 238 -12.82 0.53 -1.90
C ALA A 238 -12.57 1.09 -0.49
N GLY A 239 -11.36 0.93 0.04
CA GLY A 239 -10.98 1.55 1.30
C GLY A 239 -11.02 3.07 1.25
N PHE A 240 -10.48 3.68 0.20
CA PHE A 240 -10.47 5.13 0.02
C PHE A 240 -11.89 5.72 0.10
N LYS A 241 -12.86 5.11 -0.58
CA LYS A 241 -14.27 5.52 -0.53
C LYS A 241 -14.83 5.46 0.89
N LEU A 242 -14.54 4.38 1.62
CA LEU A 242 -15.00 4.21 3.00
C LEU A 242 -14.44 5.29 3.95
N GLY A 243 -13.16 5.65 3.77
CA GLY A 243 -12.52 6.69 4.58
C GLY A 243 -12.96 8.11 4.20
N PHE A 244 -13.11 8.37 2.89
CA PHE A 244 -13.40 9.70 2.36
C PHE A 244 -14.89 10.06 2.38
N LEU A 245 -15.74 9.19 1.85
CA LEU A 245 -17.17 9.44 1.66
C LEU A 245 -17.97 9.12 2.91
N ASP A 246 -17.73 7.94 3.49
CA ASP A 246 -18.56 7.43 4.59
C ASP A 246 -18.03 7.86 5.97
N GLY A 247 -16.75 8.25 6.02
CA GLY A 247 -16.09 8.74 7.22
C GLY A 247 -16.06 7.75 8.38
N ARG A 248 -16.01 6.45 8.08
CA ARG A 248 -16.06 5.36 9.05
C ARG A 248 -14.82 5.30 9.94
N SER A 249 -14.93 4.58 11.06
CA SER A 249 -13.80 4.35 11.95
C SER A 249 -12.78 3.37 11.34
N ALA A 250 -11.57 3.33 11.88
CA ALA A 250 -10.56 2.37 11.41
C ALA A 250 -10.96 0.92 11.69
N ARG A 251 -11.68 0.67 12.80
CA ARG A 251 -12.21 -0.67 13.11
C ARG A 251 -13.29 -1.11 12.13
N ASP A 252 -14.18 -0.19 11.74
CA ASP A 252 -15.14 -0.45 10.66
C ASP A 252 -14.44 -0.77 9.35
N ALA A 253 -13.37 -0.03 9.02
CA ALA A 253 -12.58 -0.25 7.83
C ALA A 253 -11.87 -1.60 7.84
N PHE A 254 -11.34 -2.03 8.98
CA PHE A 254 -10.75 -3.36 9.15
C PHE A 254 -11.79 -4.46 8.93
N ALA A 255 -12.97 -4.33 9.53
CA ALA A 255 -14.06 -5.29 9.34
C ALA A 255 -14.52 -5.33 7.87
N ALA A 256 -14.64 -4.18 7.22
CA ALA A 256 -14.99 -4.08 5.80
C ALA A 256 -13.91 -4.69 4.90
N ALA A 257 -12.62 -4.42 5.15
CA ALA A 257 -11.49 -5.01 4.43
C ALA A 257 -11.51 -6.54 4.54
N SER A 258 -11.72 -7.07 5.75
CA SER A 258 -11.83 -8.52 6.01
C SER A 258 -12.96 -9.17 5.21
N GLN A 259 -14.13 -8.52 5.15
CA GLN A 259 -15.26 -9.00 4.36
C GLN A 259 -15.01 -8.89 2.85
N TRP A 260 -14.33 -7.83 2.41
CA TRP A 260 -14.01 -7.59 1.01
C TRP A 260 -13.10 -8.69 0.46
N VAL A 261 -12.00 -9.00 1.15
CA VAL A 261 -11.05 -10.02 0.70
C VAL A 261 -11.59 -11.45 0.80
N ALA A 262 -12.54 -11.70 1.71
CA ALA A 262 -13.20 -13.00 1.80
C ALA A 262 -14.05 -13.33 0.56
N ARG A 263 -14.52 -12.30 -0.16
CA ARG A 263 -15.37 -12.41 -1.36
C ARG A 263 -14.60 -12.29 -2.68
N ALA A 264 -13.33 -11.89 -2.62
CA ALA A 264 -12.49 -11.55 -3.77
C ALA A 264 -11.68 -12.72 -4.34
#